data_AF-A0A7I8BQF6-F1
#
_entry.id   AF-A0A7I8BQF6-F1
#
_cell.length_a   1.000
_cell.length_b   1.000
_cell.length_c   1.000
_cell.angle_alpha   90.00
_cell.angle_beta   90.00
_cell.angle_gamma   90.00
#
_symmetry.space_group_name_H-M   'P 1'
#
loop_
_entity.id
_entity.type
_entity.pdbx_description
1 polymer ?
#
loop_
_entity_poly.entity_id
_entity_poly.type
_entity_poly.pdbx_seq_one_letter_code
_entity_poly.pdbx_strand_id
1 'polypeptide(L)'
;MIDAKGYASFSLRDVARELGVYPTAIYWHVPSRDELLVEVIAVALGDLVPPALPAARWRDWLKELFNRYRNAVARHPNIAPLLGSQIISNASMNPVMVEAVLQTLLTAGFRPEDLIHVYNTVITAMVGFVTLEFASHGADERDAWEGKLRTRFEELDPNAFPVLTSNVKRLSNQAFIVRWKGGTNPSLKQSHERYIDVVLDGLQRQLPGT
;
A
#
# COMPACT_ATOMS: atom_id res chain seq x y z
N MET A 1 -13.76 -11.11 7.76
CA MET A 1 -14.77 -10.07 8.09
C MET A 1 -14.46 -8.73 7.44
N ILE A 2 -13.26 -8.16 7.64
CA ILE A 2 -12.85 -6.88 7.02
C ILE A 2 -12.90 -6.93 5.49
N ASP A 3 -12.46 -8.02 4.86
CA ASP A 3 -12.57 -8.18 3.40
C ASP A 3 -14.02 -8.19 2.91
N ALA A 4 -14.96 -8.71 3.70
CA ALA A 4 -16.36 -8.85 3.30
C ALA A 4 -17.16 -7.56 3.56
N LYS A 5 -16.94 -6.88 4.69
CA LYS A 5 -17.78 -5.77 5.14
C LYS A 5 -17.06 -4.41 5.22
N GLY A 6 -15.75 -4.39 4.96
CA GLY A 6 -14.90 -3.23 5.20
C GLY A 6 -14.52 -3.06 6.67
N TYR A 7 -13.49 -2.26 6.94
CA TYR A 7 -13.03 -2.03 8.31
C TYR A 7 -14.01 -1.17 9.14
N ALA A 8 -14.73 -0.22 8.51
CA ALA A 8 -15.62 0.70 9.24
C ALA A 8 -16.78 -0.01 9.96
N SER A 9 -17.27 -1.12 9.41
CA SER A 9 -18.37 -1.92 9.96
C SER A 9 -17.90 -3.02 10.93
N PHE A 10 -16.59 -3.14 11.16
CA PHE A 10 -16.00 -4.16 12.02
C PHE A 10 -16.03 -3.73 13.51
N SER A 11 -16.47 -4.62 14.41
CA SER A 11 -16.42 -4.41 15.86
C SER A 11 -15.98 -5.68 16.63
N LEU A 12 -15.48 -5.50 17.86
CA LEU A 12 -15.14 -6.62 18.76
C LEU A 12 -16.35 -7.52 19.07
N ARG A 13 -17.56 -6.95 19.06
CA ARG A 13 -18.80 -7.73 19.24
C ARG A 13 -19.08 -8.63 18.05
N ASP A 14 -18.78 -8.17 16.83
CA ASP A 14 -18.93 -9.01 15.64
C ASP A 14 -17.92 -10.17 15.65
N VAL A 15 -16.69 -9.92 16.14
CA VAL A 15 -15.68 -10.97 16.33
C VAL A 15 -16.14 -11.99 17.36
N ALA A 16 -16.65 -11.55 18.51
CA ALA A 16 -17.19 -12.43 19.53
C ALA A 16 -18.34 -13.30 18.99
N ARG A 17 -19.24 -12.71 18.20
CA ARG A 17 -20.35 -13.41 17.56
C ARG A 17 -19.85 -14.47 16.59
N GLU A 18 -18.89 -14.14 15.72
CA GLU A 18 -18.31 -15.06 14.74
C GLU A 18 -17.62 -16.25 15.44
N LEU A 19 -16.95 -16.00 16.56
CA LEU A 19 -16.26 -17.03 17.36
C LEU A 19 -17.18 -17.78 18.33
N GLY A 20 -18.47 -17.41 18.44
CA GLY A 20 -19.42 -18.06 19.34
C GLY A 20 -19.14 -17.83 20.84
N VAL A 21 -18.46 -16.74 21.19
CA VAL A 21 -18.08 -16.40 22.57
C VAL A 21 -18.73 -15.10 23.05
N TYR A 22 -18.71 -14.88 24.37
CA TYR A 22 -19.14 -13.61 24.94
C TYR A 22 -18.13 -12.49 24.62
N PRO A 23 -18.58 -11.25 24.35
CA PRO A 23 -17.67 -10.13 24.07
C PRO A 23 -16.61 -9.89 25.14
N THR A 24 -16.93 -10.16 26.41
CA THR A 24 -15.99 -10.05 27.53
C THR A 24 -14.75 -10.92 27.32
N ALA A 25 -14.88 -12.11 26.73
CA ALA A 25 -13.74 -12.98 26.40
C ALA A 25 -12.80 -12.35 25.37
N ILE A 26 -13.34 -11.59 24.41
CA ILE A 26 -12.50 -10.86 23.42
C ILE A 26 -11.74 -9.73 24.09
N TYR A 27 -12.39 -8.94 24.96
CA TYR A 27 -11.75 -7.84 25.69
C TYR A 27 -10.61 -8.30 26.62
N TRP A 28 -10.60 -9.56 27.06
CA TRP A 28 -9.48 -10.15 27.79
C TRP A 28 -8.23 -10.35 26.92
N HIS A 29 -8.40 -10.59 25.62
CA HIS A 29 -7.30 -10.82 24.69
C HIS A 29 -6.87 -9.54 23.98
N VAL A 30 -7.81 -8.66 23.66
CA VAL A 30 -7.54 -7.42 22.93
C VAL A 30 -8.29 -6.26 23.59
N PRO A 31 -7.57 -5.27 24.15
CA PRO A 31 -8.17 -4.18 24.93
C PRO A 31 -9.07 -3.26 24.11
N SER A 32 -8.76 -3.09 22.81
CA SER A 32 -9.44 -2.15 21.94
C SER A 32 -9.59 -2.66 20.52
N ARG A 33 -10.54 -2.07 19.78
CA ARG A 33 -10.71 -2.36 18.35
C ARG A 33 -9.46 -1.98 17.55
N ASP A 34 -8.80 -0.90 17.92
CA ASP A 34 -7.64 -0.40 17.19
C ASP A 34 -6.43 -1.31 17.38
N GLU A 35 -6.22 -1.85 18.58
CA GLU A 35 -5.21 -2.89 18.82
C GLU A 35 -5.49 -4.16 18.03
N LEU A 36 -6.77 -4.56 17.90
CA LEU A 36 -7.10 -5.70 17.04
C LEU A 36 -6.78 -5.41 15.56
N LEU A 37 -6.98 -4.17 15.09
CA LEU A 37 -6.63 -3.80 13.73
C LEU A 37 -5.12 -3.81 13.49
N VAL A 38 -4.29 -3.46 14.49
CA VAL A 38 -2.83 -3.60 14.41
C VAL A 38 -2.45 -5.06 14.15
N GLU A 39 -2.99 -5.98 14.96
CA GLU A 39 -2.71 -7.42 14.84
C GLU A 39 -3.20 -7.98 13.50
N VAL A 40 -4.39 -7.58 13.04
CA VAL A 40 -4.91 -8.00 11.74
C VAL A 40 -3.99 -7.55 10.60
N ILE A 41 -3.43 -6.33 10.68
CA ILE A 41 -2.48 -5.83 9.68
C ILE A 41 -1.17 -6.59 9.76
N ALA A 42 -0.65 -6.86 10.95
CA ALA A 42 0.56 -7.66 11.12
C ALA A 42 0.41 -9.06 10.48
N VAL A 43 -0.73 -9.72 10.70
CA VAL A 43 -1.04 -11.02 10.08
C VAL A 43 -1.21 -10.90 8.57
N ALA A 44 -1.93 -9.88 8.09
CA ALA A 44 -2.19 -9.69 6.65
C ALA A 44 -0.91 -9.39 5.87
N LEU A 45 0.00 -8.61 6.46
CA LEU A 45 1.31 -8.31 5.88
C LEU A 45 2.26 -9.51 6.00
N GLY A 46 2.22 -10.27 7.10
CA GLY A 46 2.96 -11.53 7.24
C GLY A 46 4.47 -11.39 7.00
N ASP A 47 5.12 -12.50 6.60
CA ASP A 47 6.54 -12.47 6.23
C ASP A 47 6.73 -11.90 4.82
N LEU A 48 7.07 -10.61 4.79
CA LEU A 48 7.37 -9.87 3.58
C LEU A 48 8.84 -9.94 3.18
N VAL A 49 9.72 -10.40 4.08
CA VAL A 49 11.16 -10.30 3.91
C VAL A 49 11.59 -11.32 2.85
N PRO A 50 12.15 -10.88 1.71
CA PRO A 50 12.68 -11.81 0.73
C PRO A 50 13.88 -12.58 1.30
N PRO A 51 14.13 -13.82 0.83
CA PRO A 51 15.37 -14.52 1.14
C PRO A 51 16.59 -13.65 0.85
N ALA A 52 17.63 -13.77 1.68
CA ALA A 52 18.87 -13.02 1.50
C ALA A 52 19.47 -13.29 0.11
N LEU A 53 19.92 -12.23 -0.55
CA LEU A 53 20.62 -12.28 -1.84
C LEU A 53 22.03 -11.71 -1.71
N PRO A 54 22.95 -12.04 -2.63
CA PRO A 54 24.26 -11.38 -2.70
C PRO A 54 24.11 -9.86 -2.82
N ALA A 55 25.04 -9.11 -2.21
CA ALA A 55 25.00 -7.64 -2.16
C ALA A 55 24.83 -6.97 -3.54
N ALA A 56 25.47 -7.51 -4.58
CA ALA A 56 25.34 -7.01 -5.97
C ALA A 56 23.89 -7.06 -6.51
N ARG A 57 22.99 -7.81 -5.87
CA ARG A 57 21.58 -7.98 -6.25
C ARG A 57 20.61 -7.26 -5.30
N TRP A 58 21.08 -6.26 -4.56
CA TRP A 58 20.25 -5.45 -3.65
C TRP A 58 18.98 -4.90 -4.34
N ARG A 59 19.08 -4.53 -5.62
CA ARG A 59 17.96 -4.05 -6.44
C ARG A 59 16.87 -5.12 -6.59
N ASP A 60 17.27 -6.34 -6.90
CA ASP A 60 16.35 -7.47 -7.04
C ASP A 60 15.66 -7.78 -5.71
N TRP A 61 16.42 -7.69 -4.61
CA TRP A 61 15.90 -7.90 -3.27
C TRP A 61 14.83 -6.85 -2.91
N LEU A 62 15.12 -5.55 -3.11
CA LEU A 62 14.12 -4.49 -2.88
C LEU A 62 12.92 -4.60 -3.81
N LYS A 63 13.13 -4.96 -5.08
CA LYS A 63 12.03 -5.19 -6.03
C LYS A 63 11.10 -6.31 -5.57
N GLU A 64 11.66 -7.41 -5.07
CA GLU A 64 10.89 -8.52 -4.50
C GLU A 64 10.14 -8.09 -3.24
N LEU A 65 10.77 -7.32 -2.34
CA LEU A 65 10.11 -6.76 -1.16
C LEU A 65 8.87 -5.92 -1.52
N PHE A 66 9.00 -5.00 -2.48
CA PHE A 66 7.88 -4.14 -2.92
C PHE A 66 6.74 -4.99 -3.51
N ASN A 67 7.08 -6.00 -4.31
CA ASN A 67 6.09 -6.90 -4.89
C ASN A 67 5.38 -7.75 -3.83
N ARG A 68 6.11 -8.28 -2.83
CA ARG A 68 5.53 -9.00 -1.69
C ARG A 68 4.56 -8.12 -0.91
N TYR A 69 4.96 -6.89 -0.60
CA TYR A 69 4.11 -5.93 0.11
C TYR A 69 2.82 -5.66 -0.68
N ARG A 70 2.94 -5.33 -1.96
CA ARG A 70 1.78 -5.10 -2.83
C ARG A 70 0.87 -6.33 -2.90
N ASN A 71 1.42 -7.53 -3.04
CA ASN A 71 0.64 -8.77 -3.13
C ASN A 71 -0.07 -9.10 -1.80
N ALA A 72 0.54 -8.79 -0.66
CA ALA A 72 -0.11 -8.93 0.65
C ALA A 72 -1.32 -8.01 0.77
N VAL A 73 -1.17 -6.72 0.43
CA VAL A 73 -2.29 -5.77 0.44
C VAL A 73 -3.35 -6.12 -0.61
N ALA A 74 -2.95 -6.62 -1.78
CA ALA A 74 -3.88 -7.04 -2.82
C ALA A 74 -4.79 -8.21 -2.42
N ARG A 75 -4.32 -9.09 -1.50
CA ARG A 75 -5.14 -10.17 -0.93
C ARG A 75 -6.20 -9.65 0.04
N HIS A 76 -5.92 -8.53 0.71
CA HIS A 76 -6.79 -7.92 1.73
C HIS A 76 -6.95 -6.41 1.49
N PRO A 77 -7.52 -5.98 0.35
CA PRO A 77 -7.48 -4.58 -0.09
C PRO A 77 -8.17 -3.62 0.88
N ASN A 78 -9.12 -4.11 1.68
CA ASN A 78 -9.84 -3.31 2.67
C ASN A 78 -9.00 -2.91 3.89
N ILE A 79 -7.76 -3.40 4.01
CA ILE A 79 -6.80 -2.93 5.03
C ILE A 79 -6.08 -1.66 4.57
N ALA A 80 -6.06 -1.34 3.27
CA ALA A 80 -5.27 -0.24 2.73
C ALA A 80 -5.54 1.13 3.39
N PRO A 81 -6.79 1.52 3.71
CA PRO A 81 -7.07 2.76 4.43
C PRO A 81 -6.45 2.83 5.84
N LEU A 82 -6.15 1.68 6.45
CA LEU A 82 -5.56 1.59 7.79
C LEU A 82 -4.04 1.73 7.75
N LEU A 83 -3.39 1.48 6.61
CA LEU A 83 -1.93 1.47 6.50
C LEU A 83 -1.33 2.86 6.82
N GLY A 84 -2.00 3.93 6.38
CA GLY A 84 -1.53 5.30 6.60
C GLY A 84 -1.48 5.71 8.08
N SER A 85 -2.54 5.44 8.84
CA SER A 85 -2.57 5.74 10.28
C SER A 85 -1.60 4.87 11.07
N GLN A 86 -1.44 3.61 10.66
CA GLN A 86 -0.57 2.66 11.34
C GLN A 86 0.91 2.99 11.18
N ILE A 87 1.34 3.43 10.00
CA ILE A 87 2.72 3.88 9.77
C ILE A 87 3.09 5.08 10.63
N ILE A 88 2.15 6.02 10.81
CA ILE A 88 2.38 7.19 11.67
C ILE A 88 2.46 6.77 13.15
N SER A 89 1.70 5.76 13.55
CA SER A 89 1.64 5.28 14.94
C SER A 89 2.79 4.34 15.35
N ASN A 90 3.57 3.82 14.40
CA ASN A 90 4.57 2.76 14.59
C ASN A 90 4.04 1.46 15.24
N ALA A 91 2.73 1.31 15.41
CA ALA A 91 2.15 0.17 16.14
C ALA A 91 2.39 -1.17 15.43
N SER A 92 2.68 -1.16 14.13
CA SER A 92 2.98 -2.33 13.30
C SER A 92 4.47 -2.48 12.95
N MET A 93 5.38 -1.87 13.72
CA MET A 93 6.83 -1.97 13.47
C MET A 93 7.30 -3.43 13.52
N ASN A 94 7.77 -3.96 12.39
CA ASN A 94 8.36 -5.29 12.29
C ASN A 94 9.90 -5.18 12.30
N PRO A 95 10.59 -5.51 13.41
CA PRO A 95 12.04 -5.34 13.51
C PRO A 95 12.82 -6.18 12.50
N VAL A 96 12.31 -7.34 12.09
CA VAL A 96 12.95 -8.20 11.09
C VAL A 96 12.98 -7.52 9.72
N MET A 97 11.88 -6.84 9.36
CA MET A 97 11.83 -6.07 8.11
C MET A 97 12.77 -4.87 8.15
N VAL A 98 12.77 -4.12 9.26
CA VAL A 98 13.63 -2.95 9.44
C VAL A 98 15.10 -3.36 9.31
N GLU A 99 15.52 -4.39 10.04
CA GLU A 99 16.87 -4.93 9.99
C GLU A 99 17.25 -5.37 8.56
N ALA A 100 16.39 -6.14 7.90
CA ALA A 100 16.69 -6.66 6.56
C ALA A 100 16.83 -5.54 5.52
N VAL A 101 16.00 -4.49 5.59
CA VAL A 101 16.13 -3.31 4.70
C VAL A 101 17.44 -2.57 4.99
N LEU A 102 17.73 -2.26 6.26
CA LEU A 102 18.95 -1.55 6.63
C LEU A 102 20.21 -2.34 6.24
N GLN A 103 20.22 -3.66 6.49
CA GLN A 103 21.30 -4.55 6.09
C GLN A 103 21.47 -4.57 4.56
N THR A 104 20.39 -4.65 3.79
CA THR A 104 20.45 -4.61 2.32
C THR A 104 21.03 -3.29 1.82
N LEU A 105 20.64 -2.16 2.42
CA LEU A 105 21.16 -0.84 2.05
C LEU A 105 22.65 -0.70 2.40
N LEU A 106 23.06 -1.08 3.61
CA LEU A 106 24.46 -1.02 4.03
C LEU A 106 25.36 -1.91 3.17
N THR A 107 24.92 -3.14 2.89
CA THR A 107 25.68 -4.08 2.04
C THR A 107 25.74 -3.65 0.57
N ALA A 108 24.74 -2.90 0.09
CA ALA A 108 24.78 -2.29 -1.24
C ALA A 108 25.82 -1.16 -1.37
N GLY A 109 26.32 -0.63 -0.25
CA GLY A 109 27.33 0.43 -0.21
C GLY A 109 26.77 1.84 0.05
N PHE A 110 25.51 1.96 0.48
CA PHE A 110 24.99 3.24 0.95
C PHE A 110 25.75 3.70 2.20
N ARG A 111 26.09 4.99 2.23
CA ARG A 111 26.83 5.60 3.33
C ARG A 111 25.99 5.64 4.61
N PRO A 112 26.53 5.30 5.80
CA PRO A 112 25.78 5.32 7.06
C PRO A 112 25.07 6.64 7.36
N GLU A 113 25.69 7.77 6.99
CA GLU A 113 25.12 9.12 7.19
C GLU A 113 23.89 9.40 6.30
N ASP A 114 23.76 8.74 5.16
CA ASP A 114 22.63 8.90 4.23
C ASP A 114 21.54 7.83 4.46
N LEU A 115 21.83 6.84 5.31
CA LEU A 115 21.04 5.62 5.46
C LEU A 115 19.58 5.91 5.86
N ILE A 116 19.35 6.87 6.75
CA ILE A 116 17.98 7.24 7.17
C ILE A 116 17.15 7.82 6.02
N HIS A 117 17.77 8.60 5.14
CA HIS A 117 17.09 9.21 4.00
C HIS A 117 16.75 8.17 2.93
N VAL A 118 17.69 7.25 2.67
CA VAL A 118 17.50 6.13 1.74
C VAL A 118 16.43 5.17 2.28
N TYR A 119 16.49 4.83 3.57
CA TYR A 119 15.49 4.00 4.24
C TYR A 119 14.10 4.61 4.15
N ASN A 120 13.94 5.90 4.50
CA ASN A 120 12.65 6.58 4.42
C ASN A 120 12.12 6.64 2.98
N THR A 121 13.01 6.78 1.99
CA THR A 121 12.63 6.71 0.56
C THR A 121 12.07 5.33 0.20
N VAL A 122 12.77 4.25 0.61
CA VAL A 122 12.33 2.87 0.39
C VAL A 122 10.95 2.61 1.01
N ILE A 123 10.76 2.95 2.29
CA ILE A 123 9.51 2.71 3.01
C ILE A 123 8.37 3.55 2.42
N THR A 124 8.60 4.84 2.19
CA THR A 124 7.57 5.73 1.63
C THR A 124 7.18 5.29 0.22
N ALA A 125 8.13 4.84 -0.59
CA ALA A 125 7.85 4.35 -1.93
C ALA A 125 7.01 3.07 -1.91
N MET A 126 7.43 2.09 -1.12
CA MET A 126 6.74 0.81 -0.98
C MET A 126 5.29 1.01 -0.50
N VAL A 127 5.10 1.82 0.55
CA VAL A 127 3.77 1.96 1.15
C VAL A 127 2.91 2.98 0.40
N GLY A 128 3.46 4.12 0.00
CA GLY A 128 2.70 5.23 -0.57
C GLY A 128 1.94 4.83 -1.84
N PHE A 129 2.62 4.17 -2.79
CA PHE A 129 1.99 3.73 -4.03
C PHE A 129 0.86 2.72 -3.76
N VAL A 130 1.15 1.70 -2.95
CA VAL A 130 0.21 0.61 -2.66
C VAL A 130 -1.00 1.13 -1.86
N THR A 131 -0.79 2.06 -0.94
CA THR A 131 -1.89 2.71 -0.20
C THR A 131 -2.82 3.41 -1.17
N LEU A 132 -2.30 4.21 -2.10
CA LEU A 132 -3.11 4.88 -3.11
C LEU A 132 -3.78 3.90 -4.09
N GLU A 133 -3.13 2.78 -4.42
CA GLU A 133 -3.67 1.79 -5.35
C GLU A 133 -4.88 1.06 -4.74
N PHE A 134 -4.82 0.71 -3.47
CA PHE A 134 -5.84 -0.10 -2.80
C PHE A 134 -6.81 0.73 -1.96
N ALA A 135 -6.56 2.04 -1.76
CA ALA A 135 -7.52 2.96 -1.19
C ALA A 135 -8.84 2.86 -1.96
N SER A 136 -9.89 2.45 -1.26
CA SER A 136 -11.21 2.23 -1.83
C SER A 136 -12.25 2.95 -0.96
N HIS A 137 -13.23 3.52 -1.65
CA HIS A 137 -14.44 4.08 -1.05
C HIS A 137 -15.50 2.98 -0.91
N GLY A 138 -16.51 3.18 -0.06
CA GLY A 138 -17.62 2.22 0.10
C GLY A 138 -18.36 1.97 -1.22
N ALA A 139 -19.13 0.88 -1.34
CA ALA A 139 -19.81 0.52 -2.60
C ALA A 139 -20.69 1.66 -3.16
N ASP A 140 -21.50 2.26 -2.30
CA ASP A 140 -22.40 3.36 -2.68
C ASP A 140 -21.63 4.62 -3.09
N GLU A 141 -20.50 4.90 -2.44
CA GLU A 141 -19.63 6.02 -2.78
C GLU A 141 -18.93 5.82 -4.12
N ARG A 142 -18.57 4.57 -4.46
CA ARG A 142 -17.93 4.23 -5.75
C ARG A 142 -18.85 4.50 -6.94
N ASP A 143 -20.10 4.04 -6.88
CA ASP A 143 -21.05 4.20 -7.99
C ASP A 143 -21.41 5.67 -8.21
N ALA A 144 -21.59 6.42 -7.12
CA ALA A 144 -21.80 7.87 -7.18
C ALA A 144 -20.58 8.63 -7.74
N TRP A 145 -19.36 8.20 -7.39
CA TRP A 145 -18.11 8.80 -7.85
C TRP A 145 -17.84 8.51 -9.33
N GLU A 146 -18.12 7.30 -9.81
CA GLU A 146 -18.05 6.92 -11.23
C GLU A 146 -18.94 7.81 -12.09
N GLY A 147 -20.21 7.96 -11.70
CA GLY A 147 -21.15 8.83 -12.42
C GLY A 147 -20.68 10.28 -12.49
N LYS A 148 -20.27 10.85 -11.34
CA LYS A 148 -19.78 12.23 -11.26
C LYS A 148 -18.53 12.47 -12.10
N LEU A 149 -17.55 11.55 -12.09
CA LEU A 149 -16.33 11.68 -12.90
C LEU A 149 -16.63 11.59 -14.40
N ARG A 150 -17.51 10.67 -14.81
CA ARG A 150 -17.92 10.56 -16.21
C ARG A 150 -18.57 11.84 -16.71
N THR A 151 -19.55 12.37 -15.97
CA THR A 151 -20.21 13.64 -16.32
C THR A 151 -19.21 14.79 -16.40
N ARG A 152 -18.28 14.91 -15.44
CA ARG A 152 -17.23 15.94 -15.49
C ARG A 152 -16.37 15.86 -16.74
N PHE A 153 -16.04 14.66 -17.21
CA PHE A 153 -15.27 14.50 -18.44
C PHE A 153 -16.07 14.84 -19.70
N GLU A 154 -17.37 14.53 -19.73
CA GLU A 154 -18.27 14.87 -20.84
C GLU A 154 -18.49 16.38 -20.97
N GLU A 155 -18.43 17.11 -19.85
CA GLU A 155 -18.59 18.57 -19.80
C GLU A 155 -17.30 19.36 -20.10
N LEU A 156 -16.15 18.70 -20.28
CA LEU A 156 -14.89 19.39 -20.58
C LEU A 156 -14.92 20.00 -21.98
N ASP A 157 -14.66 21.31 -22.08
CA ASP A 157 -14.41 21.98 -23.36
C ASP A 157 -13.11 21.44 -24.01
N PRO A 158 -13.18 20.76 -25.17
CA PRO A 158 -12.01 20.24 -25.85
C PRO A 158 -11.02 21.32 -26.30
N ASN A 159 -11.47 22.56 -26.50
CA ASN A 159 -10.59 23.66 -26.87
C ASN A 159 -9.77 24.17 -25.67
N ALA A 160 -10.37 24.15 -24.47
CA ALA A 160 -9.68 24.50 -23.23
C ALA A 160 -8.78 23.35 -22.72
N PHE A 161 -9.18 22.09 -22.92
CA PHE A 161 -8.48 20.91 -22.41
C PHE A 161 -8.17 19.84 -23.49
N PRO A 162 -7.46 20.17 -24.58
CA PRO A 162 -7.28 19.27 -25.73
C PRO A 162 -6.50 18.00 -25.40
N VAL A 163 -5.48 18.09 -24.53
CA VAL A 163 -4.66 16.93 -24.13
C VAL A 163 -5.43 15.99 -23.20
N LEU A 164 -6.19 16.54 -22.26
CA LEU A 164 -6.97 15.73 -21.33
C LEU A 164 -8.09 15.01 -22.06
N THR A 165 -8.91 15.74 -22.84
CA THR A 165 -10.05 15.20 -23.59
C THR A 165 -9.63 14.11 -24.58
N SER A 166 -8.49 14.26 -25.26
CA SER A 166 -7.94 13.22 -26.14
C SER A 166 -7.44 11.96 -25.42
N ASN A 167 -7.18 12.03 -24.10
CA ASN A 167 -6.68 10.91 -23.29
C ASN A 167 -7.68 10.39 -22.24
N VAL A 168 -8.89 10.96 -22.11
CA VAL A 168 -9.89 10.58 -21.09
C VAL A 168 -10.10 9.07 -21.04
N LYS A 169 -10.27 8.41 -22.20
CA LYS A 169 -10.50 6.95 -22.26
C LYS A 169 -9.35 6.12 -21.67
N ARG A 170 -8.11 6.61 -21.78
CA ARG A 170 -6.92 5.92 -21.24
C ARG A 170 -6.72 6.17 -19.76
N LEU A 171 -7.04 7.38 -19.29
CA LEU A 171 -6.86 7.78 -17.90
C LEU A 171 -8.01 7.28 -17.00
N SER A 172 -9.23 7.27 -17.53
CA SER A 172 -10.45 6.88 -16.82
C SER A 172 -10.30 5.52 -16.16
N ASN A 173 -10.49 5.48 -14.85
CA ASN A 173 -10.34 4.30 -14.01
C ASN A 173 -8.94 3.66 -13.96
N GLN A 174 -7.93 4.24 -14.63
CA GLN A 174 -6.55 3.72 -14.67
C GLN A 174 -5.51 4.67 -14.05
N ALA A 175 -5.83 5.96 -13.89
CA ALA A 175 -4.96 6.93 -13.22
C ALA A 175 -5.50 7.27 -11.82
N PHE A 176 -4.62 7.38 -10.83
CA PHE A 176 -4.99 7.57 -9.41
C PHE A 176 -6.08 8.64 -9.18
N ILE A 177 -5.95 9.80 -9.82
CA ILE A 177 -6.84 10.96 -9.60
C ILE A 177 -8.25 10.75 -10.18
N VAL A 178 -8.37 9.91 -11.22
CA VAL A 178 -9.62 9.71 -11.98
C VAL A 178 -10.07 8.26 -11.90
N ARG A 179 -9.78 7.63 -10.76
CA ARG A 179 -10.12 6.25 -10.44
C ARG A 179 -11.31 6.20 -9.50
N TRP A 180 -12.21 5.26 -9.75
CA TRP A 180 -13.40 5.02 -8.93
C TRP A 180 -13.44 3.61 -8.36
N LYS A 181 -12.69 2.67 -8.95
CA LYS A 181 -12.44 1.35 -8.37
C LYS A 181 -11.04 1.29 -7.78
N GLY A 182 -10.92 1.40 -6.46
CA GLY A 182 -9.69 1.00 -5.76
C GLY A 182 -9.48 -0.51 -5.89
N GLY A 183 -8.22 -0.97 -5.89
CA GLY A 183 -7.91 -2.40 -5.81
C GLY A 183 -7.49 -3.08 -7.12
N THR A 184 -7.93 -4.31 -7.34
CA THR A 184 -7.39 -5.21 -8.37
C THR A 184 -7.95 -4.99 -9.78
N ASN A 185 -8.96 -4.13 -9.97
CA ASN A 185 -9.62 -4.00 -11.27
C ASN A 185 -10.00 -2.53 -11.66
N PRO A 186 -9.30 -1.90 -12.61
CA PRO A 186 -8.06 -2.40 -13.25
C PRO A 186 -6.90 -2.33 -12.26
N SER A 187 -6.01 -3.31 -12.30
CA SER A 187 -4.80 -3.31 -11.50
C SER A 187 -3.79 -2.28 -12.02
N LEU A 188 -3.11 -1.57 -11.13
CA LEU A 188 -2.01 -0.66 -11.48
C LEU A 188 -0.64 -1.36 -11.40
N LYS A 189 -0.59 -2.69 -11.53
CA LYS A 189 0.64 -3.49 -11.40
C LYS A 189 1.76 -2.98 -12.33
N GLN A 190 1.44 -2.68 -13.59
CA GLN A 190 2.45 -2.18 -14.52
C GLN A 190 2.99 -0.80 -14.12
N SER A 191 2.12 0.09 -13.61
CA SER A 191 2.53 1.39 -13.07
C SER A 191 3.40 1.22 -11.82
N HIS A 192 3.07 0.26 -10.95
CA HIS A 192 3.86 -0.08 -9.77
C HIS A 192 5.26 -0.62 -10.15
N GLU A 193 5.35 -1.52 -11.12
CA GLU A 193 6.64 -2.04 -11.62
C GLU A 193 7.53 -0.92 -12.16
N ARG A 194 6.97 -0.02 -12.97
CA ARG A 194 7.70 1.16 -13.47
C ARG A 194 8.12 2.11 -12.34
N TYR A 195 7.25 2.28 -11.34
CA TYR A 195 7.55 3.11 -10.18
C TYR A 195 8.71 2.54 -9.36
N ILE A 196 8.73 1.22 -9.13
CA ILE A 196 9.87 0.54 -8.49
C ILE A 196 11.16 0.83 -9.26
N ASP A 197 11.16 0.63 -10.59
CA ASP A 197 12.36 0.81 -11.40
C ASP A 197 12.90 2.26 -11.29
N VAL A 198 12.01 3.27 -11.34
CA VAL A 198 12.39 4.69 -11.15
C VAL A 198 12.98 4.95 -9.76
N VAL A 199 12.39 4.38 -8.71
CA VAL A 199 12.90 4.54 -7.33
C VAL A 199 14.27 3.88 -7.21
N LEU A 200 14.44 2.66 -7.70
CA LEU A 200 15.71 1.93 -7.62
C LEU A 200 16.82 2.59 -8.45
N ASP A 201 16.50 3.17 -9.61
CA ASP A 201 17.43 3.97 -10.40
C ASP A 201 17.85 5.25 -9.68
N GLY A 202 16.90 5.93 -9.03
CA GLY A 202 17.19 7.10 -8.19
C GLY A 202 18.08 6.77 -6.99
N LEU A 203 17.86 5.61 -6.35
CA LEU A 203 18.70 5.13 -5.25
C LEU A 203 20.09 4.72 -5.75
N GLN A 204 20.20 4.03 -6.88
CA GLN A 204 21.48 3.60 -7.45
C GLN A 204 22.41 4.79 -7.67
N ARG A 205 21.89 5.93 -8.15
CA ARG A 205 22.69 7.16 -8.39
C ARG A 205 23.25 7.80 -7.13
N GLN A 206 22.78 7.41 -5.95
CA GLN A 206 23.28 7.91 -4.66
C GLN A 206 24.43 7.04 -4.12
N LEU A 207 24.72 5.89 -4.76
CA LEU A 207 25.85 5.06 -4.36
C LEU A 207 27.17 5.75 -4.71
N PRO A 208 28.22 5.61 -3.88
CA PRO A 208 29.53 6.12 -4.22
C PRO A 208 30.07 5.47 -5.50
N GLY A 209 30.49 6.28 -6.48
CA GLY A 209 31.21 5.78 -7.66
C GLY A 209 30.35 5.22 -8.80
N THR A 210 29.05 5.49 -8.81
CA THR A 210 28.14 5.23 -9.95
C THR A 210 28.00 6.40 -10.91
#